data_AF-A0A922Z4Z2-F1
#
_entry.id   AF-A0A922Z4Z2-F1
#
_cell.length_a   1.000
_cell.length_b   1.000
_cell.length_c   1.000
_cell.angle_alpha   90.00
_cell.angle_beta   90.00
_cell.angle_gamma   90.00
#
_symmetry.space_group_name_H-M   'P 1'
#
loop_
_entity.id
_entity.type
_entity.pdbx_description
1 polymer ?
#
loop_
_entity_poly.entity_id
_entity_poly.type
_entity_poly.pdbx_seq_one_letter_code
_entity_poly.pdbx_strand_id
1 'polypeptide(L)'
;DELIVATGFRPDLGPLRELRVALDPALECPPVLAPLIDPNEHSCGTVRPHGAAELAHPEPGFYIAGMKAYGRAPTFLLATGHEQVRSIVASLAGDHEAARRVELVLPETGVCSATPGGSQAGGAKTAAAGCCGGPAPVPSTACCAQDHDAKAAGEPGCGCGGTTKTPELATA
;
A
#
# COMPACT_ATOMS: atom_id res chain seq x y z
N ASP A 1 3.08 17.01 -23.68
CA ASP A 1 3.54 17.31 -22.31
C ASP A 1 2.47 16.95 -21.31
N GLU A 2 2.85 16.39 -20.18
CA GLU A 2 1.96 15.99 -19.08
C GLU A 2 2.58 16.37 -17.73
N LEU A 3 1.73 16.73 -16.75
CA LEU A 3 2.12 17.03 -15.38
C LEU A 3 1.46 16.02 -14.43
N ILE A 4 2.26 15.34 -13.61
CA ILE A 4 1.79 14.39 -12.61
C ILE A 4 1.99 15.00 -11.21
N VAL A 5 0.90 15.17 -10.47
CA VAL A 5 0.92 15.76 -9.12
C VAL A 5 0.72 14.67 -8.08
N ALA A 6 1.82 14.19 -7.49
CA ALA A 6 1.84 13.15 -6.46
C ALA A 6 2.04 13.74 -5.04
N THR A 7 1.24 14.73 -4.66
CA THR A 7 1.40 15.49 -3.41
C THR A 7 0.65 14.90 -2.21
N GLY A 8 0.31 13.61 -2.26
CA GLY A 8 -0.42 12.91 -1.20
C GLY A 8 -1.94 13.17 -1.20
N PHE A 9 -2.59 12.79 -0.11
CA PHE A 9 -4.04 12.90 0.09
C PHE A 9 -4.37 13.23 1.55
N ARG A 10 -5.62 13.61 1.81
CA ARG A 10 -6.19 13.85 3.14
C ARG A 10 -7.62 13.33 3.21
N PRO A 11 -8.14 12.95 4.39
CA PRO A 11 -9.51 12.47 4.51
C PRO A 11 -10.52 13.60 4.29
N ASP A 12 -11.60 13.32 3.55
CA ASP A 12 -12.80 14.15 3.58
C ASP A 12 -13.65 13.80 4.82
N LEU A 13 -13.72 14.77 5.73
CA LEU A 13 -14.45 14.70 7.00
C LEU A 13 -15.75 15.50 6.97
N GLY A 14 -16.12 16.10 5.83
CA GLY A 14 -17.37 16.84 5.66
C GLY A 14 -18.62 16.07 6.15
N PRO A 15 -18.77 14.76 5.86
CA PRO A 15 -19.88 13.95 6.36
C PRO A 15 -19.91 13.78 7.89
N LEU A 16 -18.81 14.02 8.60
CA LEU A 16 -18.66 13.80 10.04
C LEU A 16 -18.73 15.09 10.86
N ARG A 17 -19.02 16.23 10.22
CA ARG A 17 -18.94 17.56 10.87
C ARG A 17 -19.85 17.75 12.09
N GLU A 18 -20.94 17.00 12.15
CA GLU A 18 -21.92 17.06 13.26
C GLU A 18 -21.61 16.04 14.36
N LEU A 19 -20.61 15.17 14.15
CA LEU A 19 -20.16 14.18 15.13
C LEU A 19 -19.03 14.73 15.98
N ARG A 20 -18.95 14.29 17.24
CA ARG A 20 -17.84 14.65 18.12
C ARG A 20 -16.59 13.84 17.75
N VAL A 21 -15.81 14.37 16.83
CA VAL A 21 -14.54 13.81 16.37
C VAL A 21 -13.38 14.60 16.96
N ALA A 22 -12.36 13.90 17.45
CA ALA A 22 -11.08 14.48 17.86
C ALA A 22 -10.00 14.13 16.83
N LEU A 23 -9.22 15.12 16.41
CA LEU A 23 -8.20 14.99 15.38
C LEU A 23 -6.90 15.62 15.82
N ASP A 24 -5.79 14.94 15.53
CA ASP A 24 -4.46 15.50 15.61
C ASP A 24 -4.30 16.65 14.59
N PRO A 25 -3.72 17.80 14.98
CA PRO A 25 -3.63 18.96 14.11
C PRO A 25 -2.67 18.80 12.92
N ALA A 26 -1.69 17.90 13.01
CA ALA A 26 -0.71 17.68 11.95
C ALA A 26 -1.15 16.56 11.01
N LEU A 27 -1.61 15.45 11.58
CA LEU A 27 -1.91 14.23 10.82
C LEU A 27 -3.39 14.10 10.47
N GLU A 28 -4.31 14.84 11.08
CA GLU A 28 -5.77 14.67 10.91
C GLU A 28 -6.24 13.22 11.22
N CYS A 29 -5.55 12.53 12.14
CA CYS A 29 -5.89 11.21 12.66
C CYS A 29 -6.40 11.29 14.12
N PRO A 30 -6.90 10.21 14.74
CA PRO A 30 -7.14 10.20 16.19
C PRO A 30 -5.87 10.60 16.98
N PRO A 31 -5.97 11.47 18.00
CA PRO A 31 -4.78 11.95 18.74
C PRO A 31 -3.97 10.84 19.42
N VAL A 32 -4.64 9.78 19.89
CA VAL A 32 -3.97 8.61 20.50
C VAL A 32 -3.16 7.83 19.46
N LEU A 33 -3.61 7.84 18.21
CA LEU A 33 -2.95 7.15 17.10
C LEU A 33 -1.73 7.91 16.58
N ALA A 34 -1.74 9.25 16.60
CA ALA A 34 -0.72 10.10 16.00
C ALA A 34 0.75 9.69 16.33
N PRO A 35 1.16 9.54 17.60
CA PRO A 35 2.54 9.16 17.92
C PRO A 35 2.92 7.73 17.50
N LEU A 36 1.94 6.89 17.14
CA LEU A 36 2.17 5.52 16.68
C LEU A 36 2.42 5.43 15.18
N ILE A 37 2.03 6.45 14.42
CA ILE A 37 2.03 6.43 12.95
C ILE A 37 2.74 7.64 12.32
N ASP A 38 3.34 8.52 13.13
CA ASP A 38 4.05 9.70 12.63
C ASP A 38 5.14 9.28 11.63
N PRO A 39 5.07 9.75 10.37
CA PRO A 39 6.03 9.37 9.33
C PRO A 39 7.46 9.86 9.58
N ASN A 40 7.66 10.82 10.48
CA ASN A 40 9.01 11.25 10.89
C ASN A 40 9.67 10.26 11.85
N GLU A 41 8.87 9.43 12.53
CA GLU A 41 9.33 8.47 13.53
C GLU A 41 9.23 7.02 13.06
N HIS A 42 8.21 6.70 12.25
CA HIS A 42 7.86 5.34 11.88
C HIS A 42 7.85 5.12 10.37
N SER A 43 8.24 3.91 9.98
CA SER A 43 8.02 3.37 8.64
C SER A 43 6.85 2.38 8.66
N CYS A 44 6.31 2.02 7.50
CA CYS A 44 5.16 1.11 7.41
C CYS A 44 5.36 -0.27 8.07
N GLY A 45 6.62 -0.70 8.28
CA GLY A 45 6.94 -1.96 8.95
C GLY A 45 7.20 -1.83 10.45
N THR A 46 7.36 -0.62 10.98
CA THR A 46 7.64 -0.37 12.41
C THR A 46 6.39 0.08 13.17
N VAL A 47 5.32 0.45 12.46
CA VAL A 47 4.03 0.79 13.06
C VAL A 47 3.44 -0.45 13.73
N ARG A 48 3.18 -0.35 15.04
CA ARG A 48 2.50 -1.42 15.78
C ARG A 48 1.03 -1.52 15.37
N PRO A 49 0.43 -2.72 15.43
CA PRO A 49 -1.01 -2.86 15.29
C PRO A 49 -1.76 -2.01 16.31
N HIS A 50 -2.86 -1.40 15.86
CA HIS A 50 -3.76 -0.57 16.66
C HIS A 50 -5.20 -0.92 16.31
N GLY A 51 -6.10 -0.67 17.26
CA GLY A 51 -7.47 -1.15 17.20
C GLY A 51 -8.45 -0.16 17.81
N ALA A 52 -9.54 -0.68 18.35
CA ALA A 52 -10.64 0.13 18.87
C ALA A 52 -10.20 1.17 19.90
N ALA A 53 -9.20 0.87 20.73
CA ALA A 53 -8.75 1.78 21.78
C ALA A 53 -8.12 3.07 21.21
N GLU A 54 -7.29 2.95 20.18
CA GLU A 54 -6.61 4.08 19.54
C GLU A 54 -7.51 4.81 18.52
N LEU A 55 -8.52 4.13 17.99
CA LEU A 55 -9.41 4.62 16.93
C LEU A 55 -10.72 5.21 17.42
N ALA A 56 -10.98 5.13 18.72
CA ALA A 56 -12.17 5.71 19.33
C ALA A 56 -12.17 7.23 19.23
N HIS A 57 -13.34 7.81 18.99
CA HIS A 57 -13.56 9.24 19.07
C HIS A 57 -14.42 9.61 20.30
N PRO A 58 -14.50 10.91 20.66
CA PRO A 58 -15.37 11.36 21.75
C PRO A 58 -16.85 11.03 21.55
N GLU A 59 -17.31 10.86 20.31
CA GLU A 59 -18.64 10.33 20.01
C GLU A 59 -18.75 8.84 20.43
N PRO A 60 -19.65 8.49 21.37
CA PRO A 60 -19.75 7.12 21.86
C PRO A 60 -20.07 6.11 20.76
N GLY A 61 -19.33 5.00 20.73
CA GLY A 61 -19.52 3.94 19.74
C GLY A 61 -19.12 4.34 18.31
N PHE A 62 -18.45 5.48 18.12
CA PHE A 62 -17.98 5.94 16.82
C PHE A 62 -16.48 5.73 16.65
N TYR A 63 -16.10 5.22 15.48
CA TYR A 63 -14.72 4.92 15.11
C TYR A 63 -14.49 5.34 13.66
N ILE A 64 -13.29 5.83 13.37
CA ILE A 64 -12.81 5.96 11.99
C ILE A 64 -11.75 4.87 11.79
N ALA A 65 -11.84 4.13 10.68
CA ALA A 65 -10.93 3.04 10.35
C ALA A 65 -10.31 3.20 8.96
N GLY A 66 -9.27 2.41 8.70
CA GLY A 66 -8.55 2.36 7.43
C GLY A 66 -7.72 3.62 7.17
N MET A 67 -7.52 3.91 5.88
CA MET A 67 -6.74 5.06 5.44
C MET A 67 -7.27 6.41 5.99
N LYS A 68 -8.59 6.54 6.16
CA LYS A 68 -9.18 7.76 6.74
C LYS A 68 -8.73 8.00 8.17
N ALA A 69 -8.54 6.93 8.95
CA ALA A 69 -8.06 7.02 10.33
C ALA A 69 -6.59 7.44 10.41
N TYR A 70 -5.80 7.15 9.37
CA TYR A 70 -4.39 7.57 9.27
C TYR A 70 -4.24 9.03 8.85
N GLY A 71 -5.34 9.66 8.41
CA GLY A 71 -5.33 11.04 7.96
C GLY A 71 -4.33 11.28 6.84
N ARG A 72 -3.23 11.98 7.16
CA ARG A 72 -2.14 12.34 6.24
C ARG A 72 -0.92 11.42 6.32
N ALA A 73 -0.88 10.49 7.28
CA ALA A 73 0.23 9.55 7.41
C ALA A 73 0.23 8.56 6.22
N PRO A 74 1.32 8.46 5.42
CA PRO A 74 1.38 7.64 4.21
C PRO A 74 1.71 6.16 4.47
N THR A 75 1.81 5.74 5.73
CA THR A 75 2.35 4.44 6.16
C THR A 75 1.28 3.35 6.32
N PHE A 76 0.05 3.60 5.85
CA PHE A 76 -1.06 2.67 5.98
C PHE A 76 -0.88 1.40 5.14
N LEU A 77 -1.21 0.26 5.72
CA LEU A 77 -1.29 -1.04 5.04
C LEU A 77 -2.70 -1.62 5.20
N LEU A 78 -3.20 -2.30 4.15
CA LEU A 78 -4.48 -3.01 4.20
C LEU A 78 -4.53 -4.03 5.34
N ALA A 79 -3.42 -4.72 5.60
CA ALA A 79 -3.29 -5.66 6.72
C ALA A 79 -3.59 -4.98 8.06
N THR A 80 -3.06 -3.77 8.28
CA THR A 80 -3.38 -2.97 9.46
C THR A 80 -4.85 -2.58 9.48
N GLY A 81 -5.40 -2.14 8.34
CA GLY A 81 -6.83 -1.82 8.25
C GLY A 81 -7.77 -2.98 8.61
N HIS A 82 -7.43 -4.22 8.23
CA HIS A 82 -8.21 -5.40 8.61
C HIS A 82 -8.18 -5.64 10.12
N GLU A 83 -7.03 -5.45 10.75
CA GLU A 83 -6.88 -5.57 12.20
C GLU A 83 -7.68 -4.50 12.95
N GLN A 84 -7.68 -3.26 12.44
CA GLN A 84 -8.51 -2.18 12.98
C GLN A 84 -9.98 -2.58 12.98
N VAL A 85 -10.51 -3.06 11.84
CA VAL A 85 -11.91 -3.44 11.71
C VAL A 85 -12.27 -4.62 12.63
N ARG A 86 -11.41 -5.64 12.71
CA ARG A 86 -11.60 -6.78 13.63
C ARG A 86 -11.73 -6.29 15.07
N SER A 87 -10.80 -5.45 15.53
CA SER A 87 -10.80 -4.90 16.89
C SER A 87 -12.04 -4.04 17.17
N ILE A 88 -12.43 -3.17 16.23
CA ILE A 88 -13.63 -2.32 16.35
C ILE A 88 -14.90 -3.16 16.45
N VAL A 89 -15.07 -4.16 15.58
CA VAL A 89 -16.26 -5.02 15.59
C VAL A 89 -16.37 -5.79 16.91
N ALA A 90 -15.26 -6.31 17.44
CA ALA A 90 -15.24 -6.94 18.75
C ALA A 90 -15.67 -5.98 19.87
N SER A 91 -15.17 -4.74 19.84
CA SER A 91 -15.55 -3.70 20.80
C SER A 91 -17.04 -3.36 20.72
N LEU A 92 -17.58 -3.19 19.51
CA LEU A 92 -19.00 -2.91 19.28
C LEU A 92 -19.92 -4.08 19.67
N ALA A 93 -19.43 -5.32 19.57
CA ALA A 93 -20.13 -6.51 20.04
C ALA A 93 -20.06 -6.70 21.58
N GLY A 94 -19.32 -5.86 22.29
CA GLY A 94 -19.12 -5.95 23.75
C GLY A 94 -18.02 -6.93 24.18
N ASP A 95 -17.29 -7.54 23.25
CA ASP A 95 -16.14 -8.39 23.55
C ASP A 95 -14.86 -7.55 23.64
N HIS A 96 -14.72 -6.86 24.77
CA HIS A 96 -13.58 -5.98 25.03
C HIS A 96 -12.25 -6.74 25.18
N GLU A 97 -12.27 -8.02 25.56
CA GLU A 97 -11.06 -8.85 25.59
C GLU A 97 -10.58 -9.12 24.16
N ALA A 98 -11.48 -9.52 23.26
CA ALA A 98 -11.14 -9.72 21.85
C ALA A 98 -10.72 -8.43 21.15
N ALA A 99 -11.33 -7.30 21.51
CA ALA A 99 -10.95 -6.00 20.98
C ALA A 99 -9.49 -5.64 21.29
N ARG A 100 -8.97 -6.01 22.47
CA ARG A 100 -7.59 -5.71 22.90
C ARG A 100 -6.54 -6.68 22.43
N ARG A 101 -6.92 -7.88 21.95
CA ARG A 101 -5.95 -8.81 21.35
C ARG A 101 -5.39 -8.22 20.07
N VAL A 102 -4.09 -8.41 19.84
CA VAL A 102 -3.43 -8.12 18.57
C VAL A 102 -3.31 -9.42 17.80
N GLU A 103 -3.98 -9.53 16.66
CA GLU A 103 -3.96 -10.73 15.83
C GLU A 103 -3.13 -10.54 14.54
N LEU A 104 -2.71 -9.30 14.26
CA LEU A 104 -1.83 -8.97 13.15
C LEU A 104 -0.36 -9.21 13.49
N VAL A 105 0.30 -10.05 12.69
CA VAL A 105 1.75 -10.24 12.69
C VAL A 105 2.30 -9.72 11.37
N LEU A 106 3.10 -8.65 11.42
CA LEU A 106 3.82 -8.13 10.26
C LEU A 106 5.23 -8.74 10.23
N PRO A 107 5.74 -9.15 9.05
CA PRO A 107 7.11 -9.65 8.94
C PRO A 107 8.12 -8.53 9.23
N GLU A 108 9.19 -8.84 9.98
CA GLU A 108 10.21 -7.88 10.40
C GLU A 108 10.95 -7.20 9.21
N THR A 109 10.92 -7.81 8.02
CA THR A 109 11.64 -7.33 6.83
C THR A 109 11.00 -6.11 6.14
N GLY A 110 9.95 -5.52 6.72
CA GLY A 110 9.30 -4.33 6.18
C GLY A 110 8.44 -4.63 4.95
N VAL A 111 7.16 -4.28 5.02
CA VAL A 111 6.20 -4.53 3.95
C VAL A 111 6.37 -3.58 2.75
N CYS A 112 7.08 -2.45 2.92
CA CYS A 112 7.28 -1.44 1.87
C CYS A 112 8.49 -1.69 0.95
N SER A 113 8.95 -2.93 0.81
CA SER A 113 9.90 -3.28 -0.26
C SER A 113 9.18 -3.37 -1.61
N ALA A 114 8.70 -2.22 -2.09
CA ALA A 114 8.21 -2.09 -3.46
C ALA A 114 9.41 -2.07 -4.41
N THR A 115 9.82 -3.25 -4.86
CA THR A 115 10.53 -3.32 -6.15
C THR A 115 9.52 -2.92 -7.23
N PRO A 116 9.82 -1.98 -8.15
CA PRO A 116 8.91 -1.66 -9.24
C PRO A 116 8.57 -2.96 -10.00
N GLY A 117 7.32 -3.42 -9.91
CA GLY A 117 6.87 -4.72 -10.45
C GLY A 117 6.35 -5.76 -9.43
N GLY A 118 5.84 -5.32 -8.27
CA GLY A 118 5.42 -6.19 -7.16
C GLY A 118 4.44 -7.31 -7.53
N SER A 119 4.88 -8.54 -7.34
CA SER A 119 4.04 -9.75 -7.31
C SER A 119 3.56 -10.00 -5.87
N GLN A 120 2.27 -10.28 -5.72
CA GLN A 120 1.58 -10.61 -4.47
C GLN A 120 2.26 -11.76 -3.70
N ALA A 121 2.30 -11.65 -2.37
CA ALA A 121 2.71 -12.74 -1.49
C ALA A 121 1.61 -13.80 -1.40
N GLY A 122 1.95 -15.06 -1.73
CA GLY A 122 1.07 -16.21 -1.53
C GLY A 122 1.59 -17.49 -2.18
N GLY A 123 2.48 -18.20 -1.48
CA GLY A 123 2.85 -19.58 -1.83
C GLY A 123 4.35 -19.79 -1.95
N ALA A 124 4.93 -20.48 -0.96
CA ALA A 124 6.28 -20.99 -1.02
C ALA A 124 6.44 -21.94 -2.22
N LYS A 125 7.08 -21.47 -3.30
CA LYS A 125 7.84 -22.30 -4.24
C LYS A 125 9.08 -21.54 -4.71
N THR A 126 10.22 -22.12 -4.37
CA THR A 126 11.53 -22.09 -5.03
C THR A 126 11.95 -20.78 -5.69
N ALA A 127 13.01 -20.17 -5.16
CA ALA A 127 13.79 -19.13 -5.82
C ALA A 127 14.22 -19.59 -7.23
N ALA A 128 13.51 -19.12 -8.25
CA ALA A 128 13.94 -19.16 -9.64
C ALA A 128 13.37 -17.94 -10.36
N ALA A 129 14.26 -16.97 -10.54
CA ALA A 129 14.22 -15.87 -11.51
C ALA A 129 13.07 -14.84 -11.38
N GLY A 130 13.40 -13.56 -11.52
CA GLY A 130 12.41 -12.48 -11.56
C GLY A 130 11.37 -12.65 -12.67
N CYS A 131 10.36 -11.78 -12.67
CA CYS A 131 9.14 -11.79 -13.50
C CYS A 131 9.33 -12.26 -14.97
N CYS A 132 10.50 -11.99 -15.57
CA CYS A 132 10.80 -12.35 -16.96
C CYS A 132 12.05 -13.24 -17.14
N GLY A 133 12.33 -14.16 -16.19
CA GLY A 133 13.44 -15.12 -16.30
C GLY A 133 14.81 -14.57 -15.88
N GLY A 134 14.88 -13.34 -15.36
CA GLY A 134 16.12 -12.71 -14.91
C GLY A 134 16.74 -11.74 -15.94
N PRO A 135 17.88 -11.11 -15.61
CA PRO A 135 18.53 -10.13 -16.48
C PRO A 135 18.96 -10.76 -17.81
N ALA A 136 18.86 -9.98 -18.90
CA ALA A 136 19.25 -10.46 -20.22
C ALA A 136 20.76 -10.78 -20.28
N PRO A 137 21.17 -11.86 -20.97
CA PRO A 137 22.58 -12.13 -21.20
C PRO A 137 23.20 -11.01 -22.06
N VAL A 138 24.35 -10.50 -21.65
CA VAL A 138 25.12 -9.52 -22.42
C VAL A 138 26.06 -10.22 -23.40
N PRO A 139 26.19 -9.76 -24.66
CA PRO A 139 25.48 -8.61 -25.28
C PRO A 139 24.17 -9.03 -25.99
N SER A 140 23.03 -8.46 -25.59
CA SER A 140 21.75 -8.66 -26.30
C SER A 140 20.91 -7.37 -26.34
N THR A 141 20.04 -7.25 -27.35
CA THR A 141 19.04 -6.17 -27.48
C THR A 141 17.75 -6.48 -26.70
N ALA A 142 17.83 -7.43 -25.76
CA ALA A 142 16.70 -7.89 -24.98
C ALA A 142 16.63 -7.20 -23.62
N CYS A 143 15.42 -6.99 -23.11
CA CYS A 143 15.22 -6.40 -21.79
C CYS A 143 15.40 -7.42 -20.65
N CYS A 144 15.15 -8.70 -20.93
CA CYS A 144 15.23 -9.80 -19.97
C CYS A 144 15.53 -11.14 -20.65
N ALA A 145 15.82 -12.18 -19.87
CA ALA A 145 16.15 -13.51 -20.39
C ALA A 145 15.02 -14.11 -21.24
N GLN A 146 13.75 -13.98 -20.83
CA GLN A 146 12.63 -14.45 -21.64
C GLN A 146 12.45 -13.66 -22.94
N ASP A 147 12.73 -12.36 -22.94
CA ASP A 147 12.72 -11.53 -24.16
C ASP A 147 13.86 -11.91 -25.10
N HIS A 148 15.02 -12.29 -24.56
CA HIS A 148 16.12 -12.85 -25.35
C HIS A 148 15.70 -14.17 -26.00
N ASP A 149 15.09 -15.08 -25.25
CA ASP A 149 14.71 -16.40 -25.75
C ASP A 149 13.57 -16.31 -26.77
N ALA A 150 12.59 -15.43 -26.56
CA ALA A 150 11.53 -15.15 -27.52
C ALA A 150 12.07 -14.54 -28.82
N LYS A 151 12.99 -13.57 -28.73
CA LYS A 151 13.66 -12.99 -29.90
C LYS A 151 14.53 -14.01 -30.63
N ALA A 152 15.20 -14.90 -29.90
CA ALA A 152 15.99 -15.99 -30.48
C ALA A 152 15.11 -17.01 -31.22
N ALA A 153 13.86 -17.19 -30.76
CA ALA A 153 12.85 -18.02 -31.41
C ALA A 153 12.10 -17.32 -32.57
N GLY A 154 12.36 -16.03 -32.82
CA GLY A 154 11.70 -15.25 -33.88
C GLY A 154 10.29 -14.76 -33.52
N GLU A 155 9.90 -14.84 -32.25
CA GLU A 155 8.60 -14.36 -31.75
C GLU A 155 8.68 -12.87 -31.34
N PRO A 156 7.55 -12.14 -31.37
CA PRO A 156 7.49 -10.81 -30.79
C PRO A 156 7.75 -10.91 -29.28
N GLY A 157 8.93 -10.47 -28.83
CA GLY A 157 9.34 -10.53 -27.43
C GLY A 157 8.45 -9.71 -26.48
N CYS A 158 8.81 -9.65 -25.20
CA CYS A 158 7.98 -9.17 -24.08
C CYS A 158 7.68 -7.65 -24.11
N GLY A 159 8.09 -6.92 -25.15
CA GLY A 159 7.64 -5.54 -25.40
C GLY A 159 8.14 -4.50 -24.39
N CYS A 160 9.18 -4.81 -23.61
CA CYS A 160 9.77 -3.87 -22.67
C CYS A 160 10.70 -2.88 -23.40
N GLY A 161 10.13 -1.93 -24.15
CA GLY A 161 10.85 -0.85 -24.84
C GLY A 161 10.14 -0.39 -26.12
N GLY A 162 9.72 0.87 -26.15
CA GLY A 162 8.74 1.45 -27.09
C GLY A 162 8.96 1.20 -28.58
N THR A 163 7.87 0.81 -29.26
CA THR A 163 7.76 0.87 -30.71
C THR A 163 7.69 2.32 -31.18
N THR A 164 8.77 2.85 -31.75
CA THR A 164 8.69 3.95 -32.71
C THR A 164 8.04 3.43 -33.99
N LYS A 165 6.71 3.59 -34.11
CA LYS A 165 6.06 3.52 -35.42
C LYS A 165 6.16 4.91 -36.06
N THR A 166 7.05 5.05 -37.03
CA THR A 166 7.04 6.15 -38.00
C THR A 166 5.72 6.10 -38.77
N PRO A 167 4.89 7.16 -38.80
CA PRO A 167 3.79 7.23 -39.75
C PRO A 167 4.36 7.58 -41.13
N GLU A 168 4.06 6.71 -42.08
CA GLU A 168 4.27 6.84 -43.50
C GLU A 168 3.47 8.03 -44.05
N LEU A 169 4.13 8.84 -44.87
CA LEU A 169 3.60 10.00 -45.56
C LEU A 169 2.56 9.53 -46.60
N ALA A 170 1.28 9.90 -46.45
CA ALA A 170 0.27 9.70 -47.48
C ALA A 170 -0.35 11.05 -47.87
N THR A 171 -0.08 11.41 -49.11
CA THR A 171 -0.55 12.57 -49.87
C THR A 171 -2.06 12.57 -50.08
N ALA A 172 -2.72 13.71 -49.82
CA ALA A 172 -3.81 14.28 -50.61
C ALA A 172 -4.03 15.74 -50.19
#